data_AF-A0A7S1V6E0-F1
#
_entry.id   AF-A0A7S1V6E0-F1
#
_cell.length_a   1.000
_cell.length_b   1.000
_cell.length_c   1.000
_cell.angle_alpha   90.00
_cell.angle_beta   90.00
_cell.angle_gamma   90.00
#
_symmetry.space_group_name_H-M   'P 1'
#
loop_
_entity.id
_entity.type
_entity.pdbx_description
1 polymer ?
#
loop_
_entity_poly.entity_id
_entity_poly.type
_entity_poly.pdbx_seq_one_letter_code
_entity_poly.pdbx_strand_id
1 'polypeptide(L)'
;TWSRLSKTILPNEDIVLLQDEVNWEPGQEVVLVTSAIKDSRQWHQNELGTIAAIVTNPAAGVGTAILLENPVDYQHTATSGYQTEVGLLTRTIKIQGSESDSEPTDPDSLDCYPSHSFHGNAQAPCIHKEITGYGGHVIVHDGGVGYVEGIELERMGQTNVLGRYPMHFHLLGDCPSCYFKASSVHRSYYRCVSIHGTNQMTVSENV
;
A
#
# COMPACT_ATOMS: atom_id res chain seq x y z
N THR A 1 -7.28 3.39 7.08
CA THR A 1 -8.33 2.38 7.32
C THR A 1 -8.52 1.55 6.05
N TRP A 2 -9.00 0.32 6.19
CA TRP A 2 -9.30 -0.58 5.06
C TRP A 2 -10.60 -1.34 5.36
N SER A 3 -11.21 -1.89 4.32
CA SER A 3 -12.33 -2.84 4.40
C SER A 3 -12.13 -3.93 3.34
N ARG A 4 -13.14 -4.79 3.14
CA ARG A 4 -13.17 -5.84 2.13
C ARG A 4 -14.34 -5.64 1.20
N LEU A 5 -14.20 -6.16 -0.01
CA LEU A 5 -15.33 -6.25 -0.94
C LEU A 5 -16.44 -7.12 -0.36
N SER A 6 -17.67 -6.62 -0.41
CA SER A 6 -18.89 -7.40 -0.15
C SER A 6 -19.33 -8.19 -1.39
N LYS A 7 -18.91 -7.75 -2.58
CA LYS A 7 -19.21 -8.38 -3.87
C LYS A 7 -18.03 -8.20 -4.83
N THR A 8 -17.78 -9.20 -5.68
CA THR A 8 -16.85 -9.08 -6.80
C THR A 8 -17.21 -7.87 -7.66
N ILE A 9 -16.19 -7.07 -7.99
CA ILE A 9 -16.27 -6.03 -9.01
C ILE A 9 -15.57 -6.53 -10.28
N LEU A 10 -16.20 -6.30 -11.43
CA LEU A 10 -15.75 -6.74 -12.75
C LEU A 10 -15.12 -5.58 -13.53
N PRO A 11 -14.30 -5.87 -14.56
CA PRO A 11 -13.76 -4.85 -15.45
C PRO A 11 -14.85 -3.95 -16.03
N ASN A 12 -14.57 -2.65 -16.13
CA ASN A 12 -15.46 -1.58 -16.54
C ASN A 12 -16.60 -1.24 -15.55
N GLU A 13 -16.58 -1.77 -14.33
CA GLU A 13 -17.44 -1.32 -13.23
C GLU A 13 -16.73 -0.26 -12.38
N ASP A 14 -17.49 0.67 -11.82
CA ASP A 14 -17.01 1.81 -11.02
C ASP A 14 -17.61 1.84 -9.60
N ILE A 15 -18.56 0.96 -9.30
CA ILE A 15 -19.18 0.86 -7.97
C ILE A 15 -18.51 -0.26 -7.18
N VAL A 16 -17.77 0.13 -6.15
CA VAL A 16 -17.12 -0.78 -5.21
C VAL A 16 -17.99 -0.90 -3.96
N LEU A 17 -18.42 -2.13 -3.64
CA LEU A 17 -19.27 -2.40 -2.48
C LEU A 17 -18.42 -2.98 -1.34
N LEU A 18 -18.37 -2.29 -0.20
CA LEU A 18 -17.60 -2.65 0.98
C LEU A 18 -18.45 -3.37 2.04
N GLN A 19 -17.84 -4.28 2.79
CA GLN A 19 -18.48 -5.00 3.89
C GLN A 19 -18.78 -4.06 5.06
N ASP A 20 -17.81 -3.22 5.42
CA ASP A 20 -17.91 -2.36 6.61
C ASP A 20 -18.43 -0.97 6.25
N GLU A 21 -19.01 -0.30 7.23
CA GLU A 21 -19.27 1.13 7.14
C GLU A 21 -17.96 1.89 7.32
N VAL A 22 -17.65 2.78 6.38
CA VAL A 22 -16.41 3.57 6.39
C VAL A 22 -16.71 5.06 6.40
N ASN A 23 -15.83 5.83 7.03
CA ASN A 23 -15.90 7.29 7.08
C ASN A 23 -15.05 7.96 5.99
N TRP A 24 -14.92 7.32 4.83
CA TRP A 24 -14.17 7.88 3.70
C TRP A 24 -14.96 9.03 3.07
N GLU A 25 -14.30 9.82 2.21
CA GLU A 25 -14.88 11.02 1.60
C GLU A 25 -14.57 11.10 0.09
N PRO A 26 -15.44 11.73 -0.71
CA PRO A 26 -15.13 12.04 -2.10
C PRO A 26 -13.83 12.84 -2.27
N GLY A 27 -13.07 12.56 -3.33
CA GLY A 27 -11.75 13.11 -3.62
C GLY A 27 -10.59 12.38 -2.95
N GLN A 28 -10.85 11.41 -2.07
CA GLN A 28 -9.81 10.57 -1.48
C GLN A 28 -9.43 9.41 -2.42
N GLU A 29 -8.15 9.00 -2.35
CA GLU A 29 -7.58 7.88 -3.10
C GLU A 29 -7.68 6.58 -2.29
N VAL A 30 -8.12 5.52 -2.97
CA VAL A 30 -8.17 4.15 -2.46
C VAL A 30 -7.32 3.23 -3.32
N VAL A 31 -6.87 2.12 -2.75
CA VAL A 31 -6.27 1.00 -3.46
C VAL A 31 -7.19 -0.21 -3.39
N LEU A 32 -7.43 -0.84 -4.53
CA LEU A 32 -8.00 -2.18 -4.63
C LEU A 32 -6.85 -3.15 -4.87
N VAL A 33 -6.65 -4.11 -3.97
CA VAL A 33 -5.53 -5.06 -4.11
C VAL A 33 -5.86 -6.18 -5.10
N THR A 34 -4.85 -6.72 -5.76
CA THR A 34 -5.00 -7.80 -6.73
C THR A 34 -5.67 -9.03 -6.12
N SER A 35 -6.53 -9.70 -6.89
CA SER A 35 -7.04 -11.03 -6.55
C SER A 35 -6.31 -12.16 -7.29
N ALA A 36 -5.29 -11.82 -8.07
CA ALA A 36 -4.42 -12.78 -8.73
C ALA A 36 -3.33 -13.31 -7.79
N ILE A 37 -2.88 -14.54 -8.04
CA ILE A 37 -1.80 -15.18 -7.28
C ILE A 37 -0.47 -14.44 -7.46
N LYS A 38 -0.25 -13.85 -8.63
CA LYS A 38 0.96 -13.11 -8.93
C LYS A 38 0.76 -11.64 -8.52
N ASP A 39 1.62 -11.16 -7.65
CA ASP A 39 1.70 -9.75 -7.30
C ASP A 39 3.17 -9.34 -7.24
N SER A 40 3.59 -8.55 -8.22
CA SER A 40 4.96 -8.05 -8.34
C SER A 40 4.91 -6.67 -8.97
N ARG A 41 5.91 -5.83 -8.73
CA ARG A 41 5.96 -4.49 -9.32
C ARG A 41 5.83 -4.48 -10.85
N GLN A 42 6.46 -5.43 -11.54
CA GLN A 42 6.35 -5.54 -13.01
C GLN A 42 5.04 -6.18 -13.51
N TRP A 43 4.26 -6.79 -12.61
CA TRP A 43 3.00 -7.45 -12.94
C TRP A 43 2.15 -7.52 -11.68
N HIS A 44 1.16 -6.65 -11.62
CA HIS A 44 0.12 -6.65 -10.61
C HIS A 44 -1.18 -6.20 -11.25
N GLN A 45 -2.28 -6.47 -10.56
CA GLN A 45 -3.61 -5.95 -10.87
C GLN A 45 -4.14 -5.10 -9.69
N ASN A 46 -3.22 -4.53 -8.90
CA ASN A 46 -3.58 -3.49 -7.93
C ASN A 46 -4.01 -2.23 -8.68
N GLU A 47 -5.11 -1.62 -8.26
CA GLU A 47 -5.67 -0.44 -8.91
C GLU A 47 -5.83 0.70 -7.92
N LEU A 48 -5.50 1.92 -8.34
CA LEU A 48 -5.74 3.14 -7.59
C LEU A 48 -7.01 3.80 -8.13
N GLY A 49 -7.87 4.26 -7.23
CA GLY A 49 -9.11 4.94 -7.61
C GLY A 49 -9.37 6.16 -6.74
N THR A 50 -9.85 7.24 -7.36
CA THR A 50 -10.37 8.41 -6.64
C THR A 50 -11.85 8.20 -6.38
N ILE A 51 -12.30 8.44 -5.16
CA ILE A 51 -13.71 8.33 -4.78
C ILE A 51 -14.48 9.54 -5.36
N ALA A 52 -15.47 9.29 -6.21
CA ALA A 52 -16.39 10.30 -6.72
C ALA A 52 -17.59 10.52 -5.78
N ALA A 53 -18.13 9.45 -5.19
CA ALA A 53 -19.29 9.52 -4.30
C ALA A 53 -19.32 8.33 -3.31
N ILE A 54 -20.07 8.50 -2.21
CA ILE A 54 -20.22 7.49 -1.17
C ILE A 54 -21.68 7.37 -0.75
N VAL A 55 -22.13 6.14 -0.55
CA VAL A 55 -23.45 5.82 0.01
C VAL A 55 -23.27 4.81 1.14
N THR A 56 -23.64 5.17 2.37
CA THR A 56 -23.63 4.25 3.51
C THR A 56 -24.88 3.38 3.51
N ASN A 57 -24.72 2.13 3.93
CA ASN A 57 -25.80 1.13 4.01
C ASN A 57 -26.70 1.05 2.76
N PRO A 58 -26.13 0.93 1.53
CA PRO A 58 -26.89 0.98 0.27
C PRO A 58 -27.83 -0.22 0.09
N ALA A 59 -27.53 -1.34 0.74
CA ALA A 59 -28.30 -2.57 0.71
C ALA A 59 -28.07 -3.38 1.99
N ALA A 60 -28.96 -4.33 2.28
CA ALA A 60 -28.80 -5.23 3.42
C ALA A 60 -27.50 -6.04 3.29
N GLY A 61 -26.64 -5.95 4.32
CA GLY A 61 -25.35 -6.65 4.35
C GLY A 61 -24.20 -5.95 3.62
N VAL A 62 -24.39 -4.71 3.16
CA VAL A 62 -23.34 -3.87 2.56
C VAL A 62 -23.18 -2.62 3.44
N GLY A 63 -22.00 -2.42 4.02
CA GLY A 63 -21.76 -1.27 4.90
C GLY A 63 -21.59 0.04 4.14
N THR A 64 -20.90 0.04 3.01
CA THR A 64 -20.71 1.25 2.18
C THR A 64 -20.55 0.91 0.70
N ALA A 65 -21.17 1.69 -0.19
CA ALA A 65 -20.82 1.73 -1.61
C ALA A 65 -19.98 2.99 -1.88
N ILE A 66 -18.87 2.83 -2.59
CA ILE A 66 -18.10 3.93 -3.15
C ILE A 66 -18.22 3.89 -4.67
N LEU A 67 -18.42 5.05 -5.28
CA LEU A 67 -18.32 5.26 -6.72
C LEU A 67 -16.92 5.78 -7.01
N LEU A 68 -16.20 5.16 -7.93
CA LEU A 68 -14.89 5.63 -8.41
C LEU A 68 -15.08 6.62 -9.57
N GLU A 69 -14.15 7.56 -9.71
CA GLU A 69 -14.14 8.49 -10.86
C GLU A 69 -13.90 7.77 -12.20
N ASN A 70 -13.15 6.67 -12.17
CA ASN A 70 -12.87 5.82 -13.32
C ASN A 70 -13.19 4.37 -12.96
N PRO A 71 -13.71 3.57 -13.91
CA PRO A 71 -13.96 2.17 -13.67
C PRO A 71 -12.66 1.36 -13.53
N VAL A 72 -12.76 0.19 -12.92
CA VAL A 72 -11.64 -0.75 -12.75
C VAL A 72 -11.32 -1.49 -14.05
N ASP A 73 -10.05 -1.76 -14.30
CA ASP A 73 -9.57 -2.52 -15.45
C ASP A 73 -9.61 -4.04 -15.20
N TYR A 74 -9.53 -4.46 -13.94
CA TYR A 74 -9.42 -5.86 -13.55
C TYR A 74 -10.55 -6.31 -12.62
N GLN A 75 -10.75 -7.63 -12.60
CA GLN A 75 -11.65 -8.24 -11.64
C GLN A 75 -10.99 -8.28 -10.25
N HIS A 76 -11.71 -7.78 -9.24
CA HIS A 76 -11.35 -7.97 -7.84
C HIS A 76 -12.41 -8.84 -7.17
N THR A 77 -11.97 -10.01 -6.69
CA THR A 77 -12.88 -11.10 -6.34
C THR A 77 -13.35 -11.03 -4.89
N ALA A 78 -14.65 -11.22 -4.68
CA ALA A 78 -15.24 -11.50 -3.37
C ALA A 78 -16.13 -12.74 -3.42
N THR A 79 -15.72 -13.79 -2.71
CA THR A 79 -16.46 -15.04 -2.52
C THR A 79 -16.74 -15.28 -1.04
N SER A 80 -17.33 -16.41 -0.69
CA SER A 80 -17.48 -16.82 0.71
C SER A 80 -16.17 -17.20 1.40
N GLY A 81 -15.13 -17.56 0.64
CA GLY A 81 -13.84 -18.01 1.17
C GLY A 81 -12.74 -16.95 1.19
N TYR A 82 -12.83 -15.95 0.31
CA TYR A 82 -11.85 -14.87 0.19
C TYR A 82 -12.50 -13.63 -0.40
N GLN A 83 -12.14 -12.45 0.13
CA GLN A 83 -12.57 -11.17 -0.40
C GLN A 83 -11.38 -10.22 -0.50
N THR A 84 -11.25 -9.57 -1.65
CA THR A 84 -10.23 -8.53 -1.87
C THR A 84 -10.39 -7.40 -0.87
N GLU A 85 -9.26 -6.90 -0.38
CA GLU A 85 -9.19 -5.73 0.50
C GLU A 85 -9.15 -4.42 -0.31
N VAL A 86 -9.79 -3.40 0.25
CA VAL A 86 -9.77 -2.03 -0.27
C VAL A 86 -9.23 -1.13 0.83
N GLY A 87 -8.14 -0.43 0.56
CA GLY A 87 -7.45 0.42 1.54
C GLY A 87 -7.60 1.90 1.19
N LEU A 88 -7.88 2.74 2.17
CA LEU A 88 -7.81 4.19 2.01
C LEU A 88 -6.35 4.64 2.08
N LEU A 89 -5.84 5.26 1.01
CA LEU A 89 -4.48 5.81 0.94
C LEU A 89 -4.41 7.25 1.43
N THR A 90 -5.37 8.10 1.08
CA THR A 90 -5.32 9.52 1.47
C THR A 90 -5.32 9.69 2.98
N ARG A 91 -4.45 10.58 3.45
CA ARG A 91 -4.33 10.99 4.86
C ARG A 91 -4.19 12.51 4.98
N THR A 92 -4.25 13.01 6.22
CA THR A 92 -4.22 14.46 6.51
C THR A 92 -2.92 15.12 6.08
N ILE A 93 -1.78 14.42 6.23
CA ILE A 93 -0.46 14.95 5.89
C ILE A 93 0.22 13.98 4.93
N LYS A 94 0.58 14.45 3.74
CA LYS A 94 1.35 13.68 2.75
C LYS A 94 2.82 14.09 2.80
N ILE A 95 3.70 13.12 3.06
CA ILE A 95 5.15 13.26 2.96
C ILE A 95 5.60 12.38 1.80
N GLN A 96 6.27 12.98 0.81
CA GLN A 96 6.56 12.27 -0.42
C GLN A 96 7.95 12.52 -0.97
N GLY A 97 8.50 11.50 -1.62
CA GLY A 97 9.66 11.64 -2.50
C GLY A 97 9.31 12.37 -3.80
N SER A 98 10.34 12.70 -4.56
CA SER A 98 10.21 13.48 -5.79
C SER A 98 9.62 12.62 -6.92
N GLU A 99 8.68 13.20 -7.65
CA GLU A 99 8.06 12.53 -8.78
C GLU A 99 9.06 12.26 -9.93
N SER A 100 10.05 13.14 -10.10
CA SER A 100 10.96 13.09 -11.25
C SER A 100 12.13 12.12 -11.12
N ASP A 101 12.51 11.69 -9.91
CA ASP A 101 13.73 10.91 -9.68
C ASP A 101 13.60 9.81 -8.60
N SER A 102 12.40 9.60 -8.03
CA SER A 102 12.21 8.49 -7.08
C SER A 102 11.92 7.14 -7.74
N GLU A 103 11.26 7.17 -8.90
CA GLU A 103 11.40 6.22 -10.02
C GLU A 103 12.61 5.28 -10.05
N PRO A 104 12.54 3.96 -9.79
CA PRO A 104 13.60 3.07 -10.26
C PRO A 104 13.71 3.17 -11.79
N THR A 105 14.91 3.48 -12.30
CA THR A 105 15.18 3.68 -13.73
C THR A 105 16.16 2.65 -14.30
N ASP A 106 16.57 1.68 -13.47
CA ASP A 106 17.47 0.63 -13.92
C ASP A 106 16.88 -0.11 -15.15
N PRO A 107 17.66 -0.20 -16.24
CA PRO A 107 17.16 -0.79 -17.46
C PRO A 107 16.86 -2.27 -17.21
N ASP A 108 15.76 -2.75 -17.79
CA ASP A 108 15.50 -4.18 -17.87
C ASP A 108 16.69 -4.81 -18.60
N SER A 109 17.53 -5.56 -17.88
CA SER A 109 18.58 -6.32 -18.54
C SER A 109 17.87 -7.26 -19.50
N LEU A 110 18.00 -7.00 -20.80
CA LEU A 110 17.26 -7.56 -21.95
C LEU A 110 17.23 -9.09 -22.09
N ASP A 111 17.58 -9.85 -21.06
CA ASP A 111 17.61 -11.31 -21.00
C ASP A 111 17.07 -11.86 -19.66
N CYS A 112 16.08 -11.21 -19.04
CA CYS A 112 15.30 -11.87 -17.98
C CYS A 112 14.33 -12.88 -18.61
N TYR A 113 14.88 -13.93 -19.21
CA TYR A 113 14.12 -15.12 -19.51
C TYR A 113 13.91 -15.90 -18.21
N PRO A 114 12.70 -16.40 -17.96
CA PRO A 114 12.40 -17.25 -16.82
C PRO A 114 13.04 -18.64 -17.01
N SER A 115 14.37 -18.70 -16.97
CA SER A 115 15.13 -19.96 -16.97
C SER A 115 14.95 -20.74 -15.67
N HIS A 116 14.32 -20.12 -14.66
CA HIS A 116 13.96 -20.73 -13.39
C HIS A 116 12.45 -20.66 -13.17
N SER A 117 11.82 -21.82 -13.19
CA SER A 117 10.47 -21.98 -12.66
C SER A 117 10.56 -22.11 -11.14
N PHE A 118 10.12 -21.10 -10.41
CA PHE A 118 9.84 -21.27 -8.98
C PHE A 118 8.45 -21.89 -8.87
N HIS A 119 8.38 -23.15 -8.43
CA HIS A 119 7.13 -23.91 -8.31
C HIS A 119 6.32 -24.00 -9.62
N GLY A 120 7.00 -24.12 -10.78
CA GLY A 120 6.34 -24.21 -12.09
C GLY A 120 5.93 -22.87 -12.70
N ASN A 121 6.22 -21.74 -12.04
CA ASN A 121 5.93 -20.41 -12.58
C ASN A 121 7.16 -19.82 -13.30
N ALA A 122 7.08 -19.73 -14.62
CA ALA A 122 8.08 -19.12 -15.49
C ALA A 122 7.91 -17.58 -15.59
N GLN A 123 7.54 -16.89 -14.52
CA GLN A 123 7.39 -15.43 -14.49
C GLN A 123 7.91 -14.82 -13.18
N ALA A 124 8.90 -15.47 -12.57
CA ALA A 124 9.53 -14.98 -11.35
C ALA A 124 10.20 -13.61 -11.59
N PRO A 125 10.20 -12.69 -10.59
CA PRO A 125 10.82 -11.38 -10.71
C PRO A 125 12.32 -11.47 -11.03
N CYS A 126 12.79 -10.57 -11.90
CA CYS A 126 14.19 -10.50 -12.31
C CYS A 126 15.08 -10.04 -11.15
N ILE A 127 16.23 -10.69 -10.95
CA ILE A 127 17.12 -10.46 -9.81
C ILE A 127 17.80 -9.08 -9.80
N HIS A 128 17.75 -8.30 -10.88
CA HIS A 128 18.37 -6.98 -11.01
C HIS A 128 17.42 -5.87 -11.51
N LYS A 129 16.12 -5.99 -11.23
CA LYS A 129 15.12 -5.01 -11.63
C LYS A 129 14.58 -4.23 -10.43
N GLU A 130 14.31 -2.95 -10.63
CA GLU A 130 13.79 -1.98 -9.66
C GLU A 130 14.67 -1.78 -8.42
N ILE A 131 15.98 -1.90 -8.61
CA ILE A 131 16.96 -1.81 -7.52
C ILE A 131 17.44 -0.37 -7.25
N THR A 132 16.96 0.62 -8.01
CA THR A 132 17.44 2.01 -7.97
C THR A 132 16.46 3.04 -7.37
N GLY A 133 15.33 2.59 -6.82
CA GLY A 133 14.33 3.51 -6.22
C GLY A 133 14.91 4.43 -5.15
N TYR A 134 14.61 5.72 -5.25
CA TYR A 134 15.24 6.76 -4.41
C TYR A 134 14.22 7.77 -3.87
N GLY A 135 13.65 7.46 -2.72
CA GLY A 135 12.71 8.32 -2.01
C GLY A 135 13.31 9.05 -0.81
N GLY A 136 12.47 9.89 -0.18
CA GLY A 136 12.75 10.43 1.15
C GLY A 136 12.71 9.32 2.22
N HIS A 137 13.27 9.54 3.39
CA HIS A 137 13.21 8.58 4.49
C HIS A 137 13.05 9.31 5.82
N VAL A 138 12.39 8.67 6.79
CA VAL A 138 12.21 9.23 8.15
C VAL A 138 12.87 8.30 9.15
N ILE A 139 13.60 8.87 10.11
CA ILE A 139 14.22 8.13 11.20
C ILE A 139 14.00 8.83 12.54
N VAL A 140 13.50 8.09 13.52
CA VAL A 140 13.48 8.47 14.94
C VAL A 140 14.61 7.68 15.60
N HIS A 141 15.62 8.38 16.08
CA HIS A 141 16.84 7.80 16.66
C HIS A 141 17.34 8.65 17.84
N ASP A 142 18.51 8.30 18.39
CA ASP A 142 19.24 9.05 19.43
C ASP A 142 18.40 9.41 20.67
N GLY A 143 17.59 8.46 21.15
CA GLY A 143 16.73 8.64 22.31
C GLY A 143 15.47 9.48 22.03
N GLY A 144 15.16 9.73 20.76
CA GLY A 144 13.91 10.38 20.34
C GLY A 144 12.67 9.55 20.66
N VAL A 145 11.51 10.22 20.63
CA VAL A 145 10.19 9.60 20.82
C VAL A 145 9.31 9.97 19.64
N GLY A 146 8.75 8.97 18.96
CA GLY A 146 7.96 9.17 17.74
C GLY A 146 6.46 8.93 17.95
N TYR A 147 5.67 9.97 17.71
CA TYR A 147 4.20 9.93 17.72
C TYR A 147 3.69 10.21 16.31
N VAL A 148 3.48 9.17 15.52
CA VAL A 148 3.17 9.32 14.10
C VAL A 148 1.79 8.75 13.81
N GLU A 149 0.87 9.61 13.38
CA GLU A 149 -0.49 9.21 13.06
C GLU A 149 -1.08 10.05 11.94
N GLY A 150 -1.90 9.43 11.09
CA GLY A 150 -2.64 10.14 10.05
C GLY A 150 -1.75 10.71 8.94
N ILE A 151 -0.63 10.04 8.64
CA ILE A 151 0.28 10.46 7.56
C ILE A 151 0.23 9.50 6.36
N GLU A 152 0.40 10.04 5.17
CA GLU A 152 0.59 9.31 3.92
C GLU A 152 2.05 9.44 3.50
N LEU A 153 2.73 8.30 3.38
CA LEU A 153 4.10 8.20 2.88
C LEU A 153 4.05 7.65 1.46
N GLU A 154 4.35 8.48 0.47
CA GLU A 154 4.37 8.11 -0.95
C GLU A 154 5.79 8.28 -1.55
N ARG A 155 6.28 7.33 -2.35
CA ARG A 155 7.62 7.42 -2.96
C ARG A 155 8.72 7.61 -1.89
N MET A 156 8.65 6.83 -0.82
CA MET A 156 9.58 6.91 0.31
C MET A 156 10.44 5.64 0.42
N GLY A 157 11.56 5.73 1.14
CA GLY A 157 12.59 4.69 1.24
C GLY A 157 13.62 4.76 0.11
N GLN A 158 14.80 4.17 0.31
CA GLN A 158 15.83 4.06 -0.72
C GLN A 158 16.19 2.59 -0.91
N THR A 159 16.05 2.09 -2.14
CA THR A 159 16.20 0.66 -2.42
C THR A 159 17.59 0.18 -2.04
N ASN A 160 17.65 -0.89 -1.25
CA ASN A 160 18.89 -1.53 -0.79
C ASN A 160 19.85 -0.64 0.02
N VAL A 161 19.44 0.56 0.46
CA VAL A 161 20.24 1.39 1.37
C VAL A 161 19.77 1.17 2.81
N LEU A 162 20.57 0.44 3.58
CA LEU A 162 20.24 0.11 4.97
C LEU A 162 19.97 1.38 5.81
N GLY A 163 18.88 1.37 6.59
CA GLY A 163 18.49 2.49 7.44
C GLY A 163 17.66 3.58 6.76
N ARG A 164 17.46 3.52 5.44
CA ARG A 164 16.70 4.50 4.65
C ARG A 164 15.31 3.95 4.29
N TYR A 165 14.41 3.95 5.27
CA TYR A 165 13.04 3.44 5.16
C TYR A 165 12.02 4.58 5.15
N PRO A 166 10.81 4.40 4.60
CA PRO A 166 9.74 5.38 4.76
C PRO A 166 9.55 5.82 6.20
N MET A 167 9.50 4.87 7.13
CA MET A 167 9.52 5.13 8.57
C MET A 167 10.46 4.18 9.31
N HIS A 168 11.36 4.72 10.14
CA HIS A 168 12.36 3.95 10.88
C HIS A 168 12.42 4.37 12.35
N PHE A 169 12.16 3.44 13.28
CA PHE A 169 12.41 3.61 14.70
C PHE A 169 13.68 2.85 15.06
N HIS A 170 14.76 3.58 15.35
CA HIS A 170 16.11 3.04 15.42
C HIS A 170 16.75 3.19 16.80
N LEU A 171 16.94 2.06 17.47
CA LEU A 171 17.64 1.88 18.75
C LEU A 171 17.11 2.79 19.88
N LEU A 172 15.79 2.90 20.02
CA LEU A 172 15.15 3.72 21.06
C LEU A 172 15.04 3.02 22.42
N GLY A 173 15.35 1.71 22.50
CA GLY A 173 15.11 0.94 23.71
C GLY A 173 13.61 0.77 23.99
N ASP A 174 13.19 0.88 25.24
CA ASP A 174 11.77 0.84 25.59
C ASP A 174 11.09 2.17 25.24
N CYS A 175 10.12 2.12 24.32
CA CYS A 175 9.31 3.27 23.95
C CYS A 175 7.81 2.93 23.94
N PRO A 176 7.18 2.72 25.12
CA PRO A 176 5.76 2.38 25.21
C PRO A 176 4.83 3.49 24.71
N SER A 177 5.32 4.73 24.66
CA SER A 177 4.57 5.87 24.14
C SER A 177 4.75 6.04 22.61
N CYS A 178 5.76 5.41 22.00
CA CYS A 178 5.98 5.52 20.56
C CYS A 178 4.86 4.82 19.78
N TYR A 179 4.44 5.42 18.67
CA TYR A 179 3.48 4.79 17.77
C TYR A 179 3.59 5.21 16.30
N PHE A 180 3.13 4.32 15.42
CA PHE A 180 2.85 4.56 14.00
C PHE A 180 1.44 4.03 13.68
N LYS A 181 0.46 4.93 13.57
CA LYS A 181 -0.96 4.57 13.50
C LYS A 181 -1.70 5.24 12.35
N ALA A 182 -2.81 4.66 11.93
CA ALA A 182 -3.77 5.27 11.00
C ALA A 182 -3.11 5.94 9.78
N SER A 183 -1.98 5.39 9.31
CA SER A 183 -1.16 5.97 8.25
C SER A 183 -1.33 5.15 6.97
N SER A 184 -0.72 5.60 5.88
CA SER A 184 -0.59 4.83 4.66
C SER A 184 0.86 4.87 4.17
N VAL A 185 1.37 3.77 3.65
CA VAL A 185 2.69 3.70 3.01
C VAL A 185 2.54 3.03 1.66
N HIS A 186 2.64 3.81 0.59
CA HIS A 186 2.47 3.30 -0.77
C HIS A 186 3.56 3.82 -1.70
N ARG A 187 3.74 3.12 -2.83
CA ARG A 187 4.87 3.36 -3.74
C ARG A 187 6.22 3.40 -3.00
N SER A 188 6.37 2.53 -1.99
CA SER A 188 7.58 2.46 -1.15
C SER A 188 8.74 1.84 -1.92
N TYR A 189 9.97 2.31 -1.74
CA TYR A 189 11.17 1.72 -2.33
C TYR A 189 11.99 0.91 -1.32
N TYR A 190 11.54 0.80 -0.07
CA TYR A 190 12.11 -0.17 0.86
C TYR A 190 11.07 -0.66 1.90
N ARG A 191 11.49 -1.32 2.98
CA ARG A 191 10.56 -1.83 4.01
C ARG A 191 9.71 -0.70 4.58
N CYS A 192 8.37 -0.79 4.49
CA CYS A 192 7.43 0.29 4.79
C CYS A 192 7.67 0.92 6.17
N VAL A 193 7.62 0.11 7.23
CA VAL A 193 7.91 0.51 8.61
C VAL A 193 8.98 -0.43 9.16
N SER A 194 10.08 0.14 9.63
CA SER A 194 11.18 -0.62 10.23
C SER A 194 11.34 -0.27 11.70
N ILE A 195 11.32 -1.30 12.55
CA ILE A 195 11.52 -1.20 14.00
C ILE A 195 12.78 -1.97 14.31
N HIS A 196 13.81 -1.29 14.81
CA HIS A 196 15.10 -1.91 15.12
C HIS A 196 15.55 -1.47 16.51
N GLY A 197 15.81 -2.42 17.42
CA GLY A 197 16.21 -2.15 18.80
C GLY A 197 15.28 -1.21 19.57
N THR A 198 13.99 -1.21 19.20
CA THR A 198 12.93 -0.42 19.82
C THR A 198 11.83 -1.39 20.28
N ASN A 199 11.40 -1.28 21.52
CA ASN A 199 10.49 -2.22 22.18
C ASN A 199 9.23 -1.48 22.66
N GLN A 200 8.13 -2.23 22.82
CA GLN A 200 6.87 -1.77 23.40
C GLN A 200 6.13 -0.65 22.62
N MET A 201 6.60 -0.28 21.41
CA MET A 201 5.88 0.66 20.55
C MET A 201 4.66 0.02 19.88
N THR A 202 3.70 0.84 19.45
CA THR A 202 2.48 0.38 18.76
C THR A 202 2.51 0.66 17.25
N VAL A 203 2.21 -0.35 16.44
CA VAL A 203 1.90 -0.19 15.01
C VAL A 203 0.50 -0.75 14.76
N SER A 204 -0.44 0.08 14.31
CA SER A 204 -1.84 -0.35 14.13
C SER A 204 -2.58 0.51 13.10
N GLU A 205 -3.61 -0.05 12.48
CA GLU A 205 -4.53 0.71 11.60
C GLU A 205 -3.89 1.35 10.35
N ASN A 206 -2.76 0.82 9.89
CA ASN A 206 -2.05 1.34 8.71
C ASN A 206 -2.43 0.60 7.43
N VAL A 207 -2.33 1.30 6.29
CA VAL A 207 -2.49 0.75 4.94
C VAL A 207 -1.13 0.67 4.25
#